data_AF-A0A1F2RJX9-F1
#
_entry.id   AF-A0A1F2RJX9-F1
#
_cell.length_a   1.000
_cell.length_b   1.000
_cell.length_c   1.000
_cell.angle_alpha   90.00
_cell.angle_beta   90.00
_cell.angle_gamma   90.00
#
_symmetry.space_group_name_H-M   'P 1'
#
loop_
_entity.id
_entity.type
_entity.pdbx_description
1 polymer ?
#
loop_
_entity_poly.entity_id
_entity_poly.type
_entity_poly.pdbx_seq_one_letter_code
_entity_poly.pdbx_strand_id
1 'polypeptide(L)' 'MKVSWQVTGIRQDPYAEAHRIKVEEDKPADERGYYLHPEDYGQPKEKGINYAHRPPDAGGSKASPGVAINKAVMSGK' A
#
# COMPACT_ATOMS: atom_id res chain seq x y z
N MET A 1 -24.90 34.17 8.03
CA MET A 1 -23.50 34.50 8.37
C MET A 1 -22.70 33.20 8.39
N LYS A 2 -21.54 33.13 7.74
CA LYS A 2 -20.69 31.93 7.74
C LYS A 2 -19.43 32.21 8.56
N VAL A 3 -19.12 31.31 9.48
CA VAL A 3 -17.92 31.35 10.31
C VAL A 3 -17.09 30.12 10.00
N SER A 4 -15.77 30.28 9.89
CA SER A 4 -14.84 29.18 9.67
C SER A 4 -13.63 29.42 10.54
N TRP A 5 -13.29 28.44 11.39
CA TRP A 5 -12.08 28.44 12.20
C TRP A 5 -11.24 27.22 11.84
N GLN A 6 -9.93 27.39 11.94
CA GLN A 6 -8.97 26.30 11.82
C GLN A 6 -8.42 26.01 13.21
N VAL A 7 -8.48 24.75 13.63
CA VAL A 7 -7.88 24.29 14.88
C VAL A 7 -6.60 23.53 14.51
N THR A 8 -5.48 23.91 15.12
CA THR A 8 -4.20 23.21 15.00
C THR A 8 -3.75 22.74 16.38
N GLY A 9 -3.39 21.47 16.53
CA GLY A 9 -2.85 20.91 17.77
C GLY A 9 -1.53 20.19 17.52
N ILE A 10 -0.52 20.47 18.34
CA ILE A 10 0.78 19.79 18.32
C ILE A 10 0.90 18.97 19.60
N ARG A 11 1.25 17.70 19.49
CA ARG A 11 1.48 16.83 20.65
C ARG A 11 2.85 17.14 21.27
N GLN A 12 2.88 17.36 22.59
CA GLN A 12 4.10 17.62 23.38
C GLN A 12 4.20 16.65 24.58
N ASP A 13 3.89 15.37 24.36
CA ASP A 13 4.08 14.34 25.38
C ASP A 13 5.44 13.65 25.22
N PRO A 14 6.13 13.26 26.31
CA PRO A 14 7.47 12.65 26.22
C PRO A 14 7.52 11.38 25.37
N TYR A 15 6.41 10.63 25.29
CA TYR A 15 6.35 9.42 24.48
C TYR A 15 6.34 9.76 22.98
N ALA A 16 5.57 10.75 22.55
CA ALA A 16 5.53 11.22 21.16
C ALA A 16 6.85 11.89 20.73
N GLU A 17 7.56 12.55 21.65
CA GLU A 17 8.90 13.09 21.39
C GLU A 17 9.94 11.97 21.24
N ALA A 18 9.88 10.94 22.09
CA ALA A 18 10.77 9.79 22.02
C ALA A 18 10.48 8.85 20.83
N HIS A 19 9.21 8.72 20.42
CA HIS A 19 8.75 7.79 19.38
C HIS A 19 8.05 8.55 18.26
N ARG A 20 8.76 9.54 17.68
CA ARG A 20 8.22 10.37 16.61
C ARG A 20 7.82 9.51 15.41
N ILE A 21 6.54 9.54 15.04
CA ILE A 21 6.06 8.89 13.82
C ILE A 21 6.57 9.70 12.62
N LYS A 22 7.24 9.02 11.69
CA LYS A 22 7.68 9.62 10.43
C LYS A 22 6.47 9.77 9.51
N VAL A 23 6.20 11.00 9.07
CA VAL A 23 4.98 11.33 8.28
C VAL A 23 5.03 10.69 6.89
N GLU A 24 6.21 10.68 6.27
CA GLU A 24 6.43 10.10 4.95
C GLU A 24 7.65 9.18 5.01
N GLU A 25 7.45 7.93 4.62
CA GLU A 25 8.52 6.95 4.46
C GLU A 25 8.43 6.33 3.07
N ASP A 26 9.58 6.18 2.43
CA ASP A 26 9.69 5.45 1.19
C ASP A 26 9.25 4.01 1.43
N LYS A 27 8.25 3.56 0.67
CA LYS A 27 7.81 2.18 0.72
C LYS A 27 9.01 1.26 0.45
N PRO A 28 9.24 0.20 1.25
CA PRO A 28 10.29 -0.78 0.99
C PRO A 28 10.19 -1.31 -0.44
N ALA A 29 11.32 -1.55 -1.10
CA ALA A 29 11.33 -1.98 -2.50
C ALA A 29 10.50 -3.25 -2.72
N ASP A 30 10.56 -4.18 -1.77
CA ASP A 30 9.87 -5.46 -1.78
C ASP A 30 8.34 -5.35 -1.61
N GLU A 31 7.85 -4.22 -1.10
CA GLU A 31 6.42 -3.99 -0.87
C GLU A 31 5.76 -3.17 -2.00
N ARG A 32 6.55 -2.60 -2.91
CA ARG A 32 6.03 -1.83 -4.04
C ARG A 32 5.33 -2.78 -5.03
N GLY A 33 4.10 -2.45 -5.41
CA GLY A 33 3.29 -3.28 -6.32
C GLY A 33 2.40 -4.31 -5.62
N TYR A 34 2.50 -4.45 -4.29
CA TYR A 34 1.63 -5.31 -3.48
C TYR A 34 0.56 -4.52 -2.73
N TYR A 35 -0.56 -5.20 -2.44
CA TYR A 35 -1.69 -4.70 -1.66
C TYR A 35 -1.59 -5.16 -0.21
N LEU A 36 -2.03 -4.32 0.72
CA LEU A 36 -2.20 -4.73 2.11
C LEU A 36 -3.41 -5.69 2.24
N HIS A 37 -4.50 -5.38 1.53
CA HIS A 37 -5.75 -6.15 1.48
C HIS A 37 -6.21 -6.32 0.02
N PRO A 38 -5.72 -7.33 -0.71
CA PRO A 38 -6.11 -7.53 -2.10
C PRO A 38 -7.62 -7.81 -2.29
N GLU A 39 -8.28 -8.41 -1.29
CA GLU A 39 -9.71 -8.74 -1.31
C GLU A 39 -10.62 -7.53 -1.51
N ASP A 40 -10.28 -6.38 -0.90
CA ASP A 40 -11.06 -5.14 -0.98
C ASP A 40 -11.04 -4.53 -2.39
N TYR A 41 -10.04 -4.91 -3.19
CA TYR A 41 -9.87 -4.48 -4.57
C TYR A 41 -10.23 -5.57 -5.59
N GLY A 42 -10.80 -6.70 -5.14
CA GLY A 42 -11.10 -7.85 -5.99
C GLY A 42 -9.85 -8.50 -6.61
N GLN A 43 -8.69 -8.32 -6.00
CA GLN A 43 -7.41 -8.88 -6.46
C GLN A 43 -7.14 -10.24 -5.83
N PRO A 44 -6.35 -11.11 -6.48
CA PRO A 44 -5.97 -12.40 -5.91
C PRO A 44 -5.02 -12.23 -4.71
N LYS A 45 -5.05 -13.20 -3.79
CA LYS A 45 -4.21 -13.23 -2.57
C LYS A 45 -2.70 -13.14 -2.86
N GLU A 46 -2.29 -13.54 -4.05
CA GLU A 46 -0.90 -13.51 -4.54
C GLU A 46 -0.37 -12.07 -4.72
N LYS A 47 -1.26 -11.10 -4.90
CA LYS A 47 -0.90 -9.67 -4.93
C LYS A 47 -0.85 -9.05 -3.53
N GLY A 48 -1.06 -9.84 -2.48
CA GLY A 48 -0.97 -9.38 -1.09
C GLY A 48 0.48 -9.28 -0.60
N ILE A 49 0.75 -8.36 0.30
CA ILE A 49 2.07 -8.15 0.92
C ILE A 49 2.58 -9.40 1.66
N ASN A 50 1.67 -10.19 2.22
CA ASN A 50 1.97 -11.47 2.86
C ASN A 50 2.55 -12.51 1.89
N TYR A 51 2.23 -12.40 0.59
CA TYR A 51 2.80 -13.26 -0.43
C TYR A 51 4.22 -12.80 -0.82
N ALA A 52 4.48 -11.50 -0.84
CA ALA A 52 5.81 -10.93 -1.08
C ALA A 52 6.82 -11.32 0.01
N HIS A 53 6.37 -11.36 1.27
CA HIS A 53 7.20 -11.72 2.43
C HIS A 53 7.36 -13.24 2.65
N ARG A 54 6.87 -14.09 1.74
CA ARG A 54 7.01 -15.55 1.87
C ARG A 54 8.46 -15.97 1.64
N PRO A 55 9.07 -16.74 2.55
CA PRO A 55 10.43 -17.24 2.36
C PRO A 55 10.49 -18.23 1.17
N PRO A 56 11.58 -18.21 0.37
CA PRO A 56 11.68 -18.91 -0.91
C PRO A 56 11.68 -20.45 -0.81
N ASP A 57 11.83 -21.03 0.38
CA ASP A 57 11.80 -22.49 0.62
C ASP A 57 10.38 -23.04 0.88
N ALA A 58 9.39 -22.18 1.10
CA ALA A 58 7.98 -22.56 1.16
C ALA A 58 7.42 -22.73 -0.27
N GLY A 59 7.68 -23.90 -0.85
CA GLY A 59 7.36 -24.28 -2.24
C GLY A 59 6.15 -23.58 -2.88
N GLY A 60 6.45 -22.80 -3.93
CA GLY A 60 5.49 -22.16 -4.81
C GLY A 60 6.21 -21.22 -5.77
N SER A 61 6.23 -21.58 -7.06
CA SER A 61 6.92 -20.96 -8.18
C SER A 61 7.02 -19.43 -8.18
N LYS A 62 8.24 -18.90 -8.43
CA LYS A 62 8.48 -17.53 -8.89
C LYS A 62 7.54 -17.19 -10.06
N ALA A 63 6.63 -16.25 -9.84
CA ALA A 63 6.03 -15.48 -10.92
C ALA A 63 5.95 -14.01 -10.49
N SER A 64 7.01 -13.28 -10.80
CA SER A 64 6.87 -11.87 -11.19
C SER A 64 7.11 -11.84 -12.70
N PRO A 65 6.20 -11.23 -13.46
CA PRO A 65 6.54 -9.87 -13.83
C PRO A 65 5.35 -8.93 -13.66
N GLY A 66 5.70 -7.70 -13.25
CA GLY A 66 4.77 -6.60 -13.21
C GLY A 66 4.27 -6.20 -14.60
N VAL A 67 3.14 -5.50 -14.55
CA VAL A 67 2.62 -4.54 -15.53
C VAL A 67 2.07 -5.15 -16.83
N ALA A 68 0.75 -5.34 -16.82
CA ALA A 68 -0.09 -5.12 -17.99
C ALA A 68 -1.35 -4.34 -17.56
N ILE A 69 -1.17 -3.05 -17.26
CA ILE A 69 -2.28 -2.11 -17.44
C ILE A 69 -2.32 -1.78 -18.92
N ASN A 70 -3.41 -2.17 -19.60
CA ASN A 70 -4.03 -1.42 -20.70
C ASN A 70 -5.39 -2.04 -21.00
N LYS A 71 -6.43 -1.37 -20.49
CA LYS A 71 -7.83 -1.58 -20.84
C LYS A 71 -8.03 -1.03 -22.26
N ALA A 72 -7.99 -1.89 -23.28
CA ALA A 72 -8.42 -1.51 -24.62
C ALA A 72 -9.95 -1.56 -24.70
N VAL A 73 -10.51 -0.40 -24.99
CA VAL A 73 -11.92 -0.09 -25.20
C VAL A 73 -12.41 -0.65 -26.53
N MET A 74 -13.65 -1.14 -26.51
CA MET A 74 -14.68 -1.23 -27.57
C MET A 74 -14.27 -0.82 -29.01
N SER A 75 -14.41 -1.74 -29.96
CA SER A 75 -14.91 -1.54 -31.35
C SER A 75 -14.87 -2.93 -32.01
N GLY A 76 -15.96 -3.58 -32.44
CA GLY A 76 -17.01 -3.09 -33.30
C GLY A 76 -16.89 -3.78 -34.66
N LYS A 77 -17.57 -4.92 -34.86
CA LYS A 77 -18.34 -5.25 -36.07
C LYS A 77 -19.21 -6.47 -35.84
#